data_AF-A0A357D7Y6-F1
#
_entry.id   AF-A0A357D7Y6-F1
#
_cell.length_a   1.000
_cell.length_b   1.000
_cell.length_c   1.000
_cell.angle_alpha   90.00
_cell.angle_beta   90.00
_cell.angle_gamma   90.00
#
_symmetry.space_group_name_H-M   'P 1'
#
loop_
_entity.id
_entity.type
_entity.pdbx_description
1 polymer ?
#
loop_
_entity_poly.entity_id
_entity_poly.type
_entity_poly.pdbx_seq_one_letter_code
_entity_poly.pdbx_strand_id
1 'polypeptide(L)'
;MLRLPAQKGVDRGELVDIFFFLGITLVSLIFITILRREYEEYAVLLSMIVGTMIVSRLIGRLMDLIGAFTYLAEKAQINADYLSIIFRVMGVAYVAGFGGEICRDANENTLALKLEMAGKIIILFMAVPVMVAILEMVLRIF
;
A
#
# COMPACT_ATOMS: atom_id res chain seq x y z
N MET A 1 35.54 -11.95 2.56
CA MET A 1 35.52 -11.33 1.22
C MET A 1 34.19 -11.64 0.55
N LEU A 2 33.25 -10.69 0.55
CA LEU A 2 32.12 -10.62 -0.41
C LEU A 2 31.51 -9.23 -0.22
N ARG A 3 32.18 -8.23 -0.82
CA ARG A 3 31.62 -6.89 -0.95
C ARG A 3 30.51 -6.99 -1.99
N LEU A 4 29.26 -6.76 -1.59
CA LEU A 4 28.15 -6.53 -2.49
C LEU A 4 28.26 -5.11 -3.07
N PRO A 5 28.50 -4.93 -4.39
CA PRO A 5 28.56 -3.62 -5.03
C PRO A 5 27.17 -3.10 -5.49
N ALA A 6 26.06 -3.69 -5.02
CA ALA A 6 24.71 -3.39 -5.52
C ALA A 6 23.90 -2.37 -4.68
N GLN A 7 24.33 -2.05 -3.45
CA GLN A 7 23.50 -1.26 -2.53
C GLN A 7 23.51 0.26 -2.80
N LYS A 8 24.51 0.77 -3.52
CA LYS A 8 24.70 2.22 -3.72
C LYS A 8 23.73 2.85 -4.74
N GLY A 9 23.11 2.04 -5.60
CA GLY A 9 22.15 2.49 -6.62
C GLY A 9 20.69 2.51 -6.15
N VAL A 10 20.31 1.59 -5.26
CA VAL A 10 18.95 1.47 -4.72
C VAL A 10 18.66 2.60 -3.71
N ASP A 11 19.60 2.87 -2.81
CA ASP A 11 19.50 3.89 -1.75
C ASP A 11 19.31 5.32 -2.30
N ARG A 12 19.99 5.65 -3.41
CA ARG A 12 19.82 6.95 -4.09
C ARG A 12 18.43 7.10 -4.72
N GLY A 13 17.83 6.00 -5.19
CA GLY A 13 16.51 6.04 -5.80
C GLY A 13 15.40 6.35 -4.78
N GLU A 14 15.47 5.76 -3.59
CA GLU A 14 14.48 5.97 -2.53
C GLU A 14 14.51 7.39 -1.98
N LEU A 15 15.71 7.96 -1.81
CA LEU A 15 15.87 9.37 -1.43
C LEU A 15 15.21 10.29 -2.46
N VAL A 16 15.46 10.05 -3.76
CA VAL A 16 14.87 10.87 -4.85
C VAL A 16 13.34 10.77 -4.86
N ASP A 17 12.78 9.57 -4.65
CA ASP A 17 11.33 9.37 -4.60
C ASP A 17 10.71 10.12 -3.39
N ILE A 18 11.33 10.06 -2.20
CA ILE A 18 10.87 10.82 -1.01
C ILE A 18 10.93 12.32 -1.25
N PHE A 19 12.02 12.84 -1.81
CA PHE A 19 12.11 14.27 -2.14
C PHE A 19 11.05 14.70 -3.15
N PHE A 20 10.75 13.85 -4.14
CA PHE A 20 9.68 14.10 -5.11
C PHE A 20 8.30 14.13 -4.45
N PHE A 21 7.98 13.16 -3.59
CA PHE A 21 6.72 13.12 -2.85
C PHE A 21 6.57 14.33 -1.93
N LEU A 22 7.63 14.73 -1.25
CA LEU A 22 7.62 15.89 -0.37
C LEU A 22 7.41 17.19 -1.17
N GLY A 23 8.11 17.35 -2.30
CA GLY A 23 7.96 18.52 -3.17
C GLY A 23 6.55 18.67 -3.73
N ILE A 24 5.99 17.60 -4.30
CA ILE A 24 4.63 17.67 -4.89
C ILE A 24 3.56 17.88 -3.82
N THR A 25 3.71 17.27 -2.64
CA THR A 25 2.75 17.41 -1.54
C THR A 25 2.77 18.83 -0.98
N LEU A 26 3.94 19.44 -0.77
CA LEU A 26 4.03 20.82 -0.27
C LEU A 26 3.41 21.84 -1.23
N VAL A 27 3.72 21.72 -2.52
CA VAL A 27 3.13 22.63 -3.55
C VAL A 27 1.62 22.44 -3.59
N SER A 28 1.16 21.19 -3.61
CA SER A 28 -0.27 20.87 -3.64
C SER A 28 -1.00 21.37 -2.39
N LEU A 29 -0.38 21.25 -1.20
CA LEU A 29 -0.95 21.71 0.06
C LEU A 29 -1.23 23.21 0.05
N ILE A 30 -0.32 24.01 -0.50
CA ILE A 30 -0.50 25.47 -0.63
C ILE A 30 -1.70 25.74 -1.54
N PHE A 31 -1.78 25.08 -2.70
CA PHE A 31 -2.90 25.21 -3.63
C PHE A 31 -4.23 24.78 -3.01
N ILE A 32 -4.29 23.60 -2.38
CA ILE A 32 -5.48 23.08 -1.69
C ILE A 32 -5.97 24.07 -0.64
N THR A 33 -5.05 24.63 0.16
CA THR A 33 -5.40 25.59 1.22
C THR A 33 -6.01 26.88 0.67
N ILE A 34 -5.51 27.37 -0.46
CA ILE A 34 -6.07 28.56 -1.14
C ILE A 34 -7.43 28.21 -1.76
N LEU A 35 -7.52 27.11 -2.51
CA LEU A 35 -8.72 26.70 -3.22
C LEU A 35 -9.87 26.38 -2.27
N ARG A 36 -9.60 25.75 -1.13
CA ARG A 36 -10.62 25.39 -0.13
C ARG A 36 -11.35 26.60 0.45
N ARG A 37 -10.80 27.83 0.33
CA ARG A 37 -11.50 29.06 0.75
C ARG A 37 -12.58 29.52 -0.20
N GLU A 38 -12.43 29.30 -1.51
CA GLU A 38 -13.38 29.75 -2.53
C GLU A 38 -14.17 28.59 -3.14
N TYR A 39 -13.55 27.42 -3.32
CA TYR A 39 -14.15 26.25 -3.95
C TYR A 39 -13.63 24.93 -3.33
N GLU A 40 -14.35 24.41 -2.34
CA GLU A 40 -13.98 23.17 -1.64
C GLU A 40 -13.95 21.95 -2.58
N GLU A 41 -14.85 21.84 -3.55
CA GLU A 41 -14.94 20.71 -4.48
C GLU A 41 -13.65 20.50 -5.29
N TYR A 42 -13.04 21.60 -5.77
CA TYR A 42 -11.78 21.52 -6.52
C TYR A 42 -10.59 21.20 -5.63
N ALA A 43 -10.63 21.59 -4.35
CA ALA A 43 -9.59 21.26 -3.39
C ALA A 43 -9.54 19.74 -3.14
N VAL A 44 -10.71 19.09 -3.03
CA VAL A 44 -10.84 17.63 -2.91
C VAL A 44 -10.33 16.93 -4.17
N LEU A 45 -10.74 17.40 -5.35
CA LEU A 45 -10.29 16.84 -6.62
C LEU A 45 -8.75 16.89 -6.74
N LEU A 46 -8.14 18.02 -6.37
CA LEU A 46 -6.69 18.18 -6.40
C LEU A 46 -6.00 17.22 -5.42
N SER A 47 -6.51 17.06 -4.19
CA SER A 47 -5.98 16.10 -3.22
C SER A 47 -6.00 14.67 -3.77
N MET A 48 -7.13 14.26 -4.36
CA MET A 48 -7.29 12.92 -4.95
C MET A 48 -6.30 12.69 -6.10
N ILE A 49 -6.10 13.68 -6.99
CA ILE A 49 -5.13 13.58 -8.10
C ILE A 49 -3.71 13.41 -7.55
N VAL A 50 -3.31 14.22 -6.57
CA VAL A 50 -1.97 14.19 -5.99
C VAL A 50 -1.73 12.87 -5.26
N GLY A 51 -2.69 12.43 -4.44
CA GLY A 51 -2.63 11.14 -3.77
C GLY A 51 -2.49 9.98 -4.75
N THR A 52 -3.30 9.97 -5.81
CA THR A 52 -3.24 8.93 -6.86
C THR A 52 -1.90 8.93 -7.57
N MET A 53 -1.32 10.11 -7.83
CA MET A 53 -0.02 10.24 -8.46
C MET A 53 1.10 9.65 -7.57
N ILE A 54 1.08 9.94 -6.27
CA ILE A 54 2.04 9.37 -5.30
C ILE A 54 1.93 7.84 -5.24
N VAL A 55 0.71 7.32 -5.08
CA VAL A 55 0.45 5.88 -5.02
C VAL A 55 0.89 5.18 -6.30
N SER A 56 0.59 5.75 -7.47
CA SER A 56 0.98 5.14 -8.76
C SER A 56 2.48 4.98 -8.92
N ARG A 57 3.28 5.91 -8.38
CA ARG A 57 4.74 5.84 -8.38
C ARG A 57 5.26 4.74 -7.44
N LEU A 58 4.60 4.52 -6.31
CA LEU A 58 4.95 3.49 -5.32
C LEU A 58 4.66 2.07 -5.80
N ILE A 59 3.66 1.87 -6.68
CA ILE A 59 3.29 0.53 -7.19
C ILE A 59 4.48 -0.17 -7.86
N GLY A 60 5.30 0.54 -8.63
CA GLY A 60 6.48 -0.04 -9.27
C GLY A 60 7.48 -0.62 -8.25
N ARG A 61 7.74 0.12 -7.17
CA ARG A 61 8.61 -0.34 -6.07
C ARG A 61 8.03 -1.54 -5.35
N LEU A 62 6.71 -1.55 -5.15
CA LEU A 62 6.02 -2.67 -4.54
C LEU A 62 6.15 -3.95 -5.39
N MET A 63 6.11 -3.83 -6.72
CA MET A 63 6.35 -4.95 -7.63
C MET A 63 7.79 -5.49 -7.53
N ASP A 64 8.80 -4.62 -7.44
CA ASP A 64 10.20 -5.03 -7.23
C ASP A 64 10.35 -5.82 -5.92
N LEU A 65 9.71 -5.34 -4.85
CA LEU A 65 9.69 -6.03 -3.56
C LEU A 65 9.01 -7.40 -3.67
N ILE A 66 7.82 -7.47 -4.28
CA ILE A 66 7.11 -8.73 -4.52
C ILE A 66 8.01 -9.72 -5.28
N GLY A 67 8.69 -9.26 -6.33
CA GLY A 67 9.62 -10.06 -7.12
C GLY A 67 10.82 -10.58 -6.32
N ALA A 68 11.35 -9.79 -5.39
CA ALA A 68 12.41 -10.23 -4.50
C ALA A 68 11.90 -11.34 -3.54
N PHE A 69 10.72 -11.16 -2.95
CA PHE A 69 10.14 -12.15 -2.06
C PHE A 69 9.77 -13.46 -2.78
N THR A 70 9.26 -13.39 -4.02
CA THR A 70 8.98 -14.60 -4.81
C THR A 70 10.26 -15.36 -5.15
N TYR A 71 11.34 -14.67 -5.52
CA TYR A 71 12.65 -15.29 -5.75
C TYR A 71 13.19 -16.00 -4.49
N LEU A 72 13.04 -15.40 -3.32
CA LEU A 72 13.42 -16.02 -2.04
C LEU A 72 12.54 -17.23 -1.72
N ALA A 73 11.23 -17.12 -1.94
CA ALA A 73 10.27 -18.20 -1.69
C ALA A 73 10.55 -19.43 -2.56
N GLU A 74 10.87 -19.25 -3.84
CA GLU A 74 11.28 -20.34 -4.73
C GLU A 74 12.53 -21.05 -4.22
N LYS A 75 13.55 -20.31 -3.78
CA LYS A 75 14.77 -20.89 -3.21
C LYS A 75 14.54 -21.65 -1.90
N ALA A 76 13.58 -21.19 -1.10
CA ALA A 76 13.23 -21.79 0.18
C ALA A 76 12.21 -22.94 0.05
N GLN A 77 11.79 -23.29 -1.18
CA GLN A 77 10.69 -24.23 -1.45
C GLN A 77 9.39 -23.90 -0.70
N ILE A 78 9.13 -22.61 -0.48
CA ILE A 78 7.88 -22.15 0.12
C ILE A 78 6.79 -22.18 -0.95
N ASN A 79 5.60 -22.65 -0.58
CA ASN A 79 4.46 -22.62 -1.48
C ASN A 79 4.06 -21.16 -1.78
N ALA A 80 4.13 -20.78 -3.06
CA ALA A 80 3.84 -19.44 -3.57
C ALA A 80 2.42 -18.95 -3.22
N ASP A 81 1.48 -19.87 -2.96
CA ASP A 81 0.12 -19.55 -2.55
C ASP A 81 0.06 -18.78 -1.23
N TYR A 82 0.89 -19.12 -0.24
CA TYR A 82 0.92 -18.42 1.04
C TYR A 82 1.44 -16.99 0.90
N LEU A 83 2.49 -16.80 0.09
CA LEU A 83 3.07 -15.50 -0.18
C LEU A 83 2.06 -14.59 -0.92
N SER A 84 1.33 -15.16 -1.88
CA SER A 84 0.22 -14.47 -2.57
C SER A 84 -0.87 -14.00 -1.61
N ILE A 85 -1.23 -14.80 -0.59
CA ILE A 85 -2.23 -14.38 0.42
C ILE A 85 -1.73 -13.17 1.21
N ILE A 86 -0.47 -13.18 1.67
CA ILE A 86 0.13 -12.06 2.40
C ILE A 86 0.07 -10.79 1.54
N PHE A 87 0.49 -10.86 0.28
CA PHE A 87 0.43 -9.70 -0.63
C PHE A 87 -0.99 -9.21 -0.91
N ARG A 88 -1.98 -10.12 -1.03
CA ARG A 88 -3.39 -9.72 -1.19
C ARG A 88 -3.92 -8.98 0.04
N VAL A 89 -3.62 -9.47 1.25
CA VAL A 89 -4.04 -8.82 2.50
C VAL A 89 -3.42 -7.42 2.61
N MET A 90 -2.13 -7.28 2.34
CA MET A 90 -1.46 -5.96 2.34
C MET A 90 -2.08 -5.01 1.30
N GLY A 91 -2.36 -5.52 0.09
CA GLY A 91 -3.01 -4.74 -0.97
C GLY A 91 -4.38 -4.22 -0.55
N VAL A 92 -5.25 -5.08 0.00
CA VAL A 92 -6.58 -4.67 0.49
C VAL A 92 -6.45 -3.64 1.62
N ALA A 93 -5.54 -3.85 2.58
CA ALA A 93 -5.33 -2.92 3.67
C ALA A 93 -4.90 -1.53 3.17
N TYR A 94 -3.97 -1.48 2.21
CA TYR A 94 -3.48 -0.23 1.65
C TYR A 94 -4.56 0.50 0.85
N VAL A 95 -5.29 -0.20 -0.03
CA VAL A 95 -6.36 0.40 -0.85
C VAL A 95 -7.52 0.90 0.03
N ALA A 96 -7.95 0.12 1.02
CA ALA A 96 -9.03 0.53 1.91
C ALA A 96 -8.63 1.73 2.79
N GLY A 97 -7.40 1.74 3.31
CA GLY A 97 -6.87 2.86 4.09
C GLY A 97 -6.73 4.13 3.25
N PHE A 98 -6.11 4.02 2.07
CA PHE A 98 -5.94 5.16 1.16
C PHE A 98 -7.27 5.73 0.67
N GLY A 99 -8.22 4.87 0.28
CA GLY A 99 -9.56 5.33 -0.08
C GLY A 99 -10.29 5.99 1.08
N GLY A 100 -10.08 5.51 2.32
CA GLY A 100 -10.62 6.11 3.53
C GLY A 100 -10.11 7.53 3.74
N GLU A 101 -8.80 7.76 3.58
CA GLU A 101 -8.21 9.10 3.65
C GLU A 101 -8.77 10.04 2.58
N ILE A 102 -8.97 9.56 1.34
CA ILE A 102 -9.62 10.37 0.29
C ILE A 102 -11.04 10.81 0.72
N CYS A 103 -11.82 9.91 1.33
CA CYS A 103 -13.13 10.29 1.86
C CYS A 103 -13.02 11.31 3.00
N ARG A 104 -11.99 11.25 3.85
CA ARG A 104 -11.74 12.26 4.89
C ARG A 104 -11.32 13.60 4.31
N ASP A 105 -10.55 13.60 3.23
CA ASP A 105 -10.20 14.82 2.49
C ASP A 105 -11.42 15.52 1.89
N ALA A 106 -12.45 14.73 1.53
CA ALA A 106 -13.76 15.21 1.10
C ALA A 106 -14.70 15.60 2.26
N ASN A 107 -14.21 15.64 3.49
CA ASN A 107 -14.98 15.91 4.72
C ASN A 107 -16.06 14.86 5.02
N GLU A 108 -15.96 13.66 4.43
CA GLU A 108 -16.93 12.56 4.52
C GLU A 108 -16.41 11.41 5.41
N ASN A 109 -16.23 11.68 6.71
CA ASN A 109 -15.68 10.70 7.64
C ASN A 109 -16.57 9.46 7.84
N THR A 110 -17.89 9.59 7.69
CA THR A 110 -18.81 8.45 7.79
C THR A 110 -18.61 7.46 6.64
N LEU A 111 -18.36 7.96 5.43
CA LEU A 111 -18.04 7.12 4.27
C LEU A 111 -16.64 6.51 4.40
N ALA A 112 -15.67 7.29 4.88
CA ALA A 112 -14.32 6.79 5.18
C ALA A 112 -14.36 5.57 6.11
N LEU A 113 -15.10 5.68 7.22
CA LEU A 113 -15.24 4.61 8.20
C LEU A 113 -15.88 3.36 7.58
N LYS A 114 -16.94 3.52 6.78
CA LYS A 114 -17.60 2.40 6.08
C LYS A 114 -16.65 1.68 5.13
N LEU A 115 -15.82 2.42 4.40
CA LEU A 115 -14.83 1.85 3.48
C LEU A 115 -13.74 1.08 4.24
N GLU A 116 -13.20 1.65 5.32
CA GLU A 116 -12.23 0.95 6.17
C GLU A 116 -12.82 -0.31 6.81
N MET A 117 -14.08 -0.27 7.26
CA MET A 117 -14.77 -1.44 7.79
C MET A 117 -14.89 -2.54 6.74
N ALA A 118 -15.26 -2.20 5.50
CA ALA A 118 -15.32 -3.16 4.40
C ALA A 118 -13.96 -3.82 4.16
N GLY A 119 -12.88 -3.03 4.13
CA GLY A 119 -11.51 -3.55 4.01
C GLY A 119 -11.15 -4.53 5.13
N LYS A 120 -11.45 -4.20 6.39
CA LYS A 120 -11.21 -5.07 7.54
C LYS A 120 -11.97 -6.39 7.45
N ILE A 121 -13.23 -6.35 7.02
CA ILE A 121 -14.05 -7.56 6.83
C ILE A 121 -13.48 -8.45 5.72
N ILE A 122 -13.03 -7.86 4.60
CA ILE A 122 -12.39 -8.61 3.51
C ILE A 122 -11.10 -9.29 4.00
N ILE A 123 -10.28 -8.58 4.78
CA ILE A 123 -9.05 -9.14 5.37
C ILE A 123 -9.38 -10.32 6.29
N LEU A 124 -10.45 -10.23 7.10
CA LEU A 124 -10.90 -11.33 7.94
C LEU A 124 -11.28 -12.57 7.12
N PHE A 125 -11.98 -12.41 5.99
CA PHE A 125 -12.28 -13.53 5.10
C PHE A 125 -11.01 -14.14 4.50
N MET A 126 -10.02 -13.33 4.14
CA MET A 126 -8.73 -13.81 3.63
C MET A 126 -7.89 -14.54 4.70
N ALA A 127 -8.13 -14.28 6.00
CA ALA A 127 -7.46 -14.98 7.08
C ALA A 127 -7.95 -16.44 7.25
N VAL A 128 -9.20 -16.74 6.87
CA VAL A 128 -9.78 -18.09 6.97
C VAL A 128 -8.93 -19.16 6.27
N PRO A 129 -8.56 -19.05 4.97
CA PRO A 129 -7.75 -20.08 4.31
C PRO A 129 -6.38 -20.27 4.96
N VAL A 130 -5.79 -19.21 5.50
CA VAL A 130 -4.51 -19.29 6.24
C VAL A 130 -4.70 -20.11 7.52
N MET A 131 -5.76 -19.83 8.29
CA MET A 131 -6.07 -20.56 9.52
C MET A 131 -6.36 -22.04 9.25
N VAL A 132 -7.09 -22.36 8.18
CA VAL A 132 -7.35 -23.75 7.77
C VAL A 132 -6.04 -24.47 7.44
N ALA A 133 -5.16 -23.84 6.66
CA ALA A 133 -3.87 -24.44 6.32
C ALA A 133 -2.99 -24.72 7.55
N ILE A 134 -2.99 -23.81 8.53
CA ILE A 134 -2.28 -24.02 9.80
C ILE A 134 -2.91 -25.17 10.58
N LEU A 135 -4.24 -25.23 10.67
CA LEU A 135 -4.94 -26.31 11.38
C LEU A 135 -4.65 -27.68 10.76
N GLU A 136 -4.67 -27.79 9.43
CA GLU A 136 -4.30 -29.02 8.73
C GLU A 136 -2.86 -29.46 9.03
N MET A 137 -1.92 -28.50 9.10
CA MET A 137 -0.53 -28.78 9.45
C MET A 137 -0.41 -29.35 10.86
N VAL A 138 -1.11 -28.77 11.84
CA VAL A 138 -1.13 -29.27 13.23
C VAL A 138 -1.76 -30.66 13.31
N LEU A 139 -2.88 -30.88 12.63
CA LEU A 139 -3.58 -32.17 12.62
C LEU A 139 -2.79 -33.30 11.93
N ARG A 140 -1.87 -32.98 11.02
CA ARG A 140 -0.97 -33.98 10.41
C ARG A 140 0.21 -34.37 11.31
N ILE A 141 0.52 -33.55 12.31
CA ILE A 141 1.64 -33.80 13.26
C ILE A 141 1.19 -34.71 14.41
N PHE A 142 -0.09 -34.68 14.77
CA PHE A 142 -0.72 -35.60 15.74
C PHE A 142 -1.30 -36.83 15.04
#